data_AF-A0A517PXN7-F1
#
_entry.id   AF-A0A517PXN7-F1
#
_cell.length_a   1.000
_cell.length_b   1.000
_cell.length_c   1.000
_cell.angle_alpha   90.00
_cell.angle_beta   90.00
_cell.angle_gamma   90.00
#
_symmetry.space_group_name_H-M   'P 1'
#
loop_
_entity.id
_entity.type
_entity.pdbx_description
1 polymer ?
#
loop_
_entity_poly.entity_id
_entity_poly.type
_entity_poly.pdbx_seq_one_letter_code
_entity_poly.pdbx_strand_id
1 'polypeptide(L)'
;MADSQNQIELKNPAVAAVLGFLIPGAGHFYQGRTFKGAIYCFCILSTFFCGMALGDWKTVYYQSWQGKRNLGYFAQVGVGLPALPALVQNSRFHKQAAPGNLARNDLDAGYFQSQPYQMDLPLEASFEGTLLDRGNDGKTISGALEGTIRLKSIDGEFGPEVRGAFEGTLDGKPIEPLELADPIGIGLPLGGNQRRALECAVIRKEGGQRTDTGHIEGSIPRPFLNWFEMPLSESELDDINKELGKRYEFAVVFTWIAGLLNLLAIWDAFEGPAYGQGDEEEEKPSSDKEPSPATT
;
A
#
# COMPACT_ATOMS: atom_id res chain seq x y z
N MET A 1 -2.65 -44.71 -38.59
CA MET A 1 -2.36 -43.27 -38.39
C MET A 1 -3.51 -42.71 -37.60
N ALA A 2 -3.42 -42.76 -36.27
CA ALA A 2 -4.39 -42.18 -35.35
C ALA A 2 -3.59 -41.40 -34.31
N ASP A 3 -3.97 -40.14 -34.15
CA ASP A 3 -3.24 -39.07 -33.49
C ASP A 3 -2.89 -39.31 -32.01
N SER A 4 -1.74 -38.78 -31.62
CA SER A 4 -1.26 -38.54 -30.26
C SER A 4 -2.13 -37.53 -29.49
N GLN A 5 -3.41 -37.82 -29.26
CA GLN A 5 -4.44 -36.84 -28.89
C GLN A 5 -4.42 -36.25 -27.46
N ASN A 6 -3.39 -36.47 -26.63
CA ASN A 6 -3.45 -36.02 -25.23
C ASN A 6 -2.25 -35.22 -24.70
N GLN A 7 -1.34 -34.77 -25.57
CA GLN A 7 -0.32 -33.81 -25.16
C GLN A 7 -0.73 -32.39 -25.56
N ILE A 8 -0.90 -31.51 -24.56
CA ILE A 8 -1.17 -30.09 -24.79
C ILE A 8 0.08 -29.46 -25.41
N GLU A 9 -0.03 -28.84 -26.57
CA GLU A 9 1.07 -28.05 -27.15
C GLU A 9 1.39 -26.85 -26.26
N LEU A 10 2.51 -26.93 -25.56
CA LEU A 10 2.98 -25.87 -24.67
C LEU A 10 3.60 -24.74 -25.49
N LYS A 11 3.12 -23.52 -25.26
CA LYS A 11 3.78 -22.30 -25.77
C LYS A 11 5.09 -22.04 -25.05
N ASN A 12 5.82 -21.00 -25.48
CA ASN A 12 7.11 -20.63 -24.90
C ASN A 12 7.07 -20.56 -23.35
N PRO A 13 7.82 -21.41 -22.64
CA PRO A 13 7.76 -21.54 -21.18
C PRO A 13 8.32 -20.30 -20.45
N ALA A 14 9.32 -19.61 -21.03
CA ALA A 14 9.86 -18.39 -20.44
C ALA A 14 8.81 -17.27 -20.42
N VAL A 15 8.02 -17.15 -21.49
CA VAL A 15 6.91 -16.18 -21.56
C VAL A 15 5.83 -16.53 -20.54
N ALA A 16 5.52 -17.82 -20.38
CA ALA A 16 4.57 -18.28 -19.36
C ALA A 16 5.03 -17.93 -17.93
N ALA A 17 6.32 -18.10 -17.63
CA ALA A 17 6.88 -17.76 -16.33
C ALA A 17 6.82 -16.24 -16.05
N VAL A 18 7.18 -15.41 -17.03
CA VAL A 18 7.11 -13.94 -16.90
C VAL A 18 5.66 -13.48 -16.69
N LEU A 19 4.71 -14.03 -17.46
CA LEU A 19 3.29 -13.69 -17.29
C LEU A 19 2.77 -14.14 -15.91
N GLY A 20 3.10 -15.35 -15.47
CA GLY A 20 2.74 -15.85 -14.14
C GLY A 20 3.36 -15.03 -13.00
N PHE A 21 4.57 -14.50 -13.19
CA PHE A 21 5.18 -13.56 -12.26
C PHE A 21 4.46 -12.23 -12.21
N LEU A 22 4.00 -11.68 -13.33
CA LEU A 22 3.28 -10.40 -13.34
C LEU A 22 1.88 -10.53 -12.73
N ILE A 23 1.13 -11.57 -13.14
CA ILE A 23 -0.24 -11.81 -12.69
C ILE A 23 -0.36 -13.30 -12.33
N PRO A 24 -0.71 -13.63 -11.07
CA PRO A 24 -0.92 -15.01 -10.67
C PRO A 24 -1.89 -15.75 -11.60
N GLY A 25 -1.46 -16.91 -12.11
CA GLY A 25 -2.23 -17.75 -13.04
C GLY A 25 -2.18 -17.34 -14.53
N ALA A 26 -1.60 -16.19 -14.88
CA ALA A 26 -1.53 -15.75 -16.29
C ALA A 26 -0.64 -16.63 -17.18
N GLY A 27 0.41 -17.24 -16.61
CA GLY A 27 1.24 -18.23 -17.32
C GLY A 27 0.43 -19.44 -17.80
N HIS A 28 -0.47 -19.95 -16.97
CA HIS A 28 -1.35 -21.07 -17.31
C HIS A 28 -2.40 -20.69 -18.35
N PHE A 29 -2.98 -19.49 -18.25
CA PHE A 29 -3.88 -18.98 -19.29
C PHE A 29 -3.17 -18.87 -20.64
N TYR A 30 -1.93 -18.38 -20.65
CA TYR A 30 -1.13 -18.30 -21.87
C TYR A 30 -0.93 -19.68 -22.52
N GLN A 31 -0.67 -20.71 -21.71
CA GLN A 31 -0.48 -22.10 -22.17
C GLN A 31 -1.80 -22.86 -22.43
N GLY A 32 -2.96 -22.21 -22.34
CA GLY A 32 -4.27 -22.84 -22.57
C GLY A 32 -4.79 -23.68 -21.39
N ARG A 33 -4.09 -23.68 -20.25
CA ARG A 33 -4.47 -24.41 -19.02
C ARG A 33 -5.40 -23.58 -18.14
N THR A 34 -6.60 -23.28 -18.64
CA THR A 34 -7.53 -22.30 -18.05
C THR A 34 -8.00 -22.65 -16.63
N PHE A 35 -8.29 -23.92 -16.36
CA PHE A 35 -8.74 -24.36 -15.01
C PHE A 35 -7.66 -24.13 -13.94
N LYS A 36 -6.42 -24.56 -14.22
CA LYS A 36 -5.26 -24.30 -13.34
C LYS A 36 -5.04 -22.80 -13.15
N GLY A 37 -5.06 -22.04 -14.25
CA GLY A 37 -4.89 -20.58 -14.21
C GLY A 37 -5.93 -19.89 -13.32
N ALA A 38 -7.20 -20.30 -13.42
CA ALA A 38 -8.27 -19.77 -12.57
C ALA A 38 -8.05 -20.10 -11.09
N ILE A 39 -7.75 -21.36 -10.76
CA ILE A 39 -7.48 -21.76 -9.36
C ILE A 39 -6.32 -20.96 -8.78
N TYR A 40 -5.19 -20.89 -9.48
CA TYR A 40 -4.02 -20.14 -8.98
C TYR A 40 -4.33 -18.65 -8.85
N CYS A 41 -4.97 -18.04 -9.83
CA CYS A 41 -5.36 -16.63 -9.80
C CYS A 41 -6.24 -16.33 -8.58
N PHE A 42 -7.36 -17.04 -8.42
CA PHE A 42 -8.29 -16.78 -7.32
C PHE A 42 -7.68 -17.12 -5.96
N CYS A 43 -7.01 -18.26 -5.80
CA CYS A 43 -6.44 -18.65 -4.51
C CYS A 43 -5.33 -17.69 -4.07
N ILE A 44 -4.40 -17.34 -4.96
CA ILE A 44 -3.26 -16.48 -4.62
C ILE A 44 -3.73 -15.04 -4.36
N LEU A 45 -4.51 -14.45 -5.27
CA LEU A 45 -4.96 -13.08 -5.11
C LEU A 45 -5.90 -12.93 -3.92
N SER A 46 -6.82 -13.87 -3.68
CA SER A 46 -7.70 -13.80 -2.51
C SER A 46 -6.91 -13.92 -1.21
N THR A 47 -5.91 -14.81 -1.15
CA THR A 47 -5.03 -14.93 0.04
C THR A 47 -4.23 -13.65 0.25
N PHE A 48 -3.69 -13.06 -0.81
CA PHE A 48 -2.94 -11.81 -0.76
C PHE A 48 -3.81 -10.65 -0.27
N PHE A 49 -4.96 -10.42 -0.91
CA PHE A 49 -5.85 -9.32 -0.53
C PHE A 49 -6.50 -9.53 0.83
N CYS A 50 -6.76 -10.78 1.24
CA CYS A 50 -7.16 -11.08 2.61
C CYS A 50 -6.05 -10.70 3.61
N GLY A 51 -4.79 -11.02 3.30
CA GLY A 51 -3.63 -10.58 4.08
C GLY A 51 -3.51 -9.05 4.14
N MET A 52 -3.65 -8.35 3.02
CA MET A 52 -3.66 -6.88 3.00
C MET A 52 -4.79 -6.31 3.87
N ALA A 53 -6.01 -6.82 3.73
CA ALA A 53 -7.16 -6.34 4.49
C ALA A 53 -7.02 -6.61 6.01
N LEU A 54 -6.44 -7.75 6.40
CA LEU A 54 -6.23 -8.10 7.82
C LEU A 54 -5.20 -7.20 8.51
N GLY A 55 -4.26 -6.61 7.78
CA GLY A 55 -3.25 -5.70 8.32
C GLY A 55 -3.42 -4.26 7.84
N ASP A 56 -4.67 -3.84 7.65
CA ASP A 56 -5.06 -2.46 7.31
C ASP A 56 -4.31 -1.87 6.09
N TRP A 57 -4.02 -2.73 5.11
CA TRP A 57 -3.26 -2.41 3.89
C TRP A 57 -1.82 -1.94 4.10
N LYS A 58 -1.24 -2.23 5.28
CA LYS A 58 0.12 -1.83 5.68
C LYS A 58 1.08 -3.03 5.83
N THR A 59 0.72 -4.20 5.32
CA THR A 59 1.51 -5.44 5.46
C THR A 59 2.62 -5.59 4.42
N VAL A 60 2.43 -5.00 3.24
CA VAL A 60 3.36 -5.10 2.12
C VAL A 60 4.03 -3.76 1.91
N TYR A 61 5.31 -3.71 2.20
CA TYR A 61 6.17 -2.56 1.96
C TYR A 61 7.60 -3.06 1.81
N TYR A 62 8.49 -2.26 1.24
CA TYR A 62 9.91 -2.58 1.17
C TYR A 62 10.70 -1.53 1.93
N GLN A 63 11.55 -1.97 2.86
CA GLN A 63 12.43 -1.09 3.62
C GLN A 63 13.80 -1.74 3.77
N SER A 64 14.80 -1.04 3.27
CA SER A 64 16.20 -1.44 3.35
C SER A 64 17.04 -0.22 3.72
N TRP A 65 17.09 0.08 5.02
CA TRP A 65 17.88 1.17 5.56
C TRP A 65 18.67 0.70 6.80
N GLN A 66 19.99 0.96 6.79
CA GLN A 66 20.94 0.81 7.91
C GLN A 66 20.56 -0.19 9.01
N GLY A 67 20.58 -1.49 8.69
CA GLY A 67 20.41 -2.57 9.66
C GLY A 67 18.97 -3.06 9.85
N LYS A 68 17.95 -2.31 9.42
CA LYS A 68 16.56 -2.76 9.37
C LYS A 68 16.22 -3.17 7.94
N ARG A 69 16.12 -4.48 7.72
CA ARG A 69 15.71 -5.08 6.44
C ARG A 69 14.46 -5.89 6.66
N ASN A 70 13.38 -5.55 5.98
CA ASN A 70 12.17 -6.35 6.00
C ASN A 70 12.29 -7.52 5.00
N LEU A 71 13.06 -8.54 5.37
CA LEU A 71 13.29 -9.71 4.51
C LEU A 71 12.00 -10.42 4.08
N GLY A 72 10.90 -10.26 4.83
CA GLY A 72 9.59 -10.76 4.46
C GLY A 72 9.08 -10.27 3.10
N TYR A 73 9.50 -9.09 2.66
CA TYR A 73 9.10 -8.56 1.35
C TYR A 73 9.56 -9.44 0.18
N PHE A 74 10.67 -10.17 0.32
CA PHE A 74 11.14 -11.09 -0.72
C PHE A 74 10.19 -12.27 -0.97
N ALA A 75 9.38 -12.64 0.02
CA ALA A 75 8.28 -13.57 -0.22
C ALA A 75 7.13 -12.85 -0.94
N GLN A 76 6.74 -11.66 -0.46
CA GLN A 76 5.59 -10.89 -0.97
C GLN A 76 5.74 -10.48 -2.44
N VAL A 77 6.94 -10.08 -2.86
CA VAL A 77 7.23 -9.70 -4.26
C VAL A 77 6.95 -10.84 -5.24
N GLY A 78 6.93 -12.09 -4.76
CA GLY A 78 6.55 -13.25 -5.55
C GLY A 78 5.12 -13.20 -6.08
N VAL A 79 4.22 -12.42 -5.46
CA VAL A 79 2.83 -12.22 -5.95
C VAL A 79 2.80 -11.43 -7.27
N GLY A 80 3.83 -10.67 -7.58
CA GLY A 80 3.93 -9.93 -8.84
C GLY A 80 3.45 -8.49 -8.75
N LEU A 81 2.72 -8.06 -9.79
CA LEU A 81 2.22 -6.68 -9.93
C LEU A 81 1.55 -6.12 -8.68
N PRO A 82 0.75 -6.89 -7.88
CA PRO A 82 0.14 -6.35 -6.68
C PRO A 82 1.14 -5.83 -5.65
N ALA A 83 2.32 -6.46 -5.52
CA ALA A 83 3.34 -6.14 -4.50
C ALA A 83 4.51 -5.29 -5.02
N LEU A 84 4.61 -5.07 -6.34
CA LEU A 84 5.69 -4.28 -6.95
C LEU A 84 5.66 -2.77 -6.63
N PRO A 85 4.50 -2.11 -6.42
CA PRO A 85 4.46 -0.69 -6.06
C PRO A 85 5.35 -0.37 -4.86
N ALA A 86 5.44 -1.25 -3.86
CA ALA A 86 6.33 -1.12 -2.70
C ALA A 86 7.78 -0.73 -3.05
N LEU A 87 8.37 -1.27 -4.12
CA LEU A 87 9.73 -0.92 -4.55
C LEU A 87 9.84 0.52 -5.05
N VAL A 88 8.83 0.95 -5.84
CA VAL A 88 8.74 2.31 -6.37
C VAL A 88 8.50 3.30 -5.23
N GLN A 89 7.61 2.94 -4.32
CA GLN A 89 7.26 3.73 -3.14
C GLN A 89 8.47 3.94 -2.23
N ASN A 90 9.26 2.89 -1.97
CA ASN A 90 10.50 3.03 -1.23
C ASN A 90 11.46 4.03 -1.88
N SER A 91 11.61 4.01 -3.21
CA SER A 91 12.44 5.01 -3.92
C SER A 91 11.89 6.43 -3.78
N ARG A 92 10.56 6.61 -3.88
CA ARG A 92 9.90 7.92 -3.70
C ARG A 92 10.10 8.46 -2.30
N PHE A 93 9.90 7.62 -1.28
CA PHE A 93 10.09 7.97 0.11
C PHE A 93 11.54 8.44 0.37
N HIS A 94 12.53 7.69 -0.11
CA HIS A 94 13.95 8.08 0.05
C HIS A 94 14.28 9.39 -0.66
N LYS A 95 13.75 9.65 -1.85
CA LYS A 95 13.97 10.93 -2.56
C LYS A 95 13.37 12.12 -1.82
N GLN A 96 12.26 11.93 -1.11
CA GLN A 96 11.61 13.01 -0.37
C GLN A 96 12.15 13.17 1.07
N ALA A 97 12.64 12.09 1.69
CA ALA A 97 13.26 12.12 3.01
C ALA A 97 14.76 12.52 2.97
N ALA A 98 15.41 12.44 1.81
CA ALA A 98 16.83 12.76 1.64
C ALA A 98 17.23 14.26 1.53
N PRO A 99 16.40 15.22 1.08
CA PRO A 99 16.86 16.59 0.85
C PRO A 99 16.61 17.47 2.07
N GLY A 100 17.46 17.32 3.10
CA GLY A 100 17.68 18.35 4.13
C GLY A 100 17.13 18.02 5.51
N ASN A 101 18.02 17.62 6.43
CA ASN A 101 17.86 17.74 7.88
C ASN A 101 16.61 17.11 8.54
N LEU A 102 16.13 15.95 8.10
CA LEU A 102 15.54 15.01 9.06
C LEU A 102 16.73 14.37 9.79
N ALA A 103 17.14 14.94 10.93
CA ALA A 103 18.13 14.25 11.75
C ALA A 103 17.59 12.85 12.04
N ARG A 104 18.50 11.87 12.19
CA ARG A 104 18.14 10.47 12.51
C ARG A 104 17.25 10.31 13.76
N ASN A 105 17.06 11.37 14.54
CA ASN A 105 16.18 11.44 15.71
C ASN A 105 14.86 12.20 15.43
N ASP A 106 14.65 12.78 14.25
CA ASP A 106 13.49 13.61 13.88
C ASP A 106 12.41 12.88 13.07
N LEU A 107 12.60 11.58 12.81
CA LEU A 107 11.48 10.70 12.50
C LEU A 107 10.65 10.41 13.77
N ASP A 108 11.27 10.52 14.95
CA ASP A 108 10.68 10.37 16.29
C ASP A 108 10.55 11.70 17.06
N ALA A 109 11.36 12.72 16.76
CA ALA A 109 11.14 14.07 17.30
C ALA A 109 9.81 14.50 16.73
N GLY A 110 8.84 14.72 17.62
CA GLY A 110 7.43 14.74 17.26
C GLY A 110 7.18 15.52 15.98
N TYR A 111 6.19 15.06 15.23
CA TYR A 111 5.61 15.62 14.00
C TYR A 111 5.49 17.17 13.94
N PHE A 112 5.72 17.83 15.08
CA PHE A 112 5.66 19.22 15.48
C PHE A 112 6.90 20.09 15.17
N GLN A 113 8.04 19.58 14.68
CA GLN A 113 9.28 20.40 14.53
C GLN A 113 10.05 20.37 13.19
N SER A 114 9.67 19.59 12.18
CA SER A 114 10.41 19.55 10.90
C SER A 114 9.74 20.38 9.79
N GLN A 115 10.40 21.49 9.42
CA GLN A 115 10.07 22.33 8.27
C GLN A 115 10.30 21.56 6.96
N PRO A 116 9.23 21.21 6.21
CA PRO A 116 8.99 21.89 4.94
C PRO A 116 7.47 21.98 4.59
N TYR A 117 6.69 22.74 5.36
CA TYR A 117 5.23 22.91 5.13
C TYR A 117 4.86 23.61 3.82
N GLN A 118 5.82 24.25 3.15
CA GLN A 118 5.55 25.08 1.98
C GLN A 118 5.41 24.31 0.66
N MET A 119 5.89 23.07 0.59
CA MET A 119 5.93 22.33 -0.68
C MET A 119 4.53 21.90 -1.19
N ASP A 120 3.54 21.79 -0.31
CA ASP A 120 2.19 21.31 -0.64
C ASP A 120 1.12 22.42 -0.67
N LEU A 121 1.52 23.69 -0.52
CA LEU A 121 0.58 24.81 -0.55
C LEU A 121 0.35 25.30 -2.00
N PRO A 122 -0.89 25.64 -2.40
CA PRO A 122 -2.11 25.67 -1.60
C PRO A 122 -2.69 24.27 -1.33
N LEU A 123 -3.18 24.07 -0.10
CA LEU A 123 -3.75 22.81 0.38
C LEU A 123 -5.24 22.98 0.65
N GLU A 124 -6.07 22.15 0.01
CA GLU A 124 -7.50 22.03 0.30
C GLU A 124 -7.82 20.55 0.52
N ALA A 125 -8.29 20.20 1.72
CA ALA A 125 -8.56 18.82 2.10
C ALA A 125 -9.69 18.73 3.14
N SER A 126 -10.32 17.56 3.22
CA SER A 126 -11.19 17.26 4.36
C SER A 126 -10.34 17.16 5.64
N PHE A 127 -10.89 17.70 6.72
CA PHE A 127 -10.26 17.71 8.04
C PHE A 127 -11.19 17.06 9.05
N GLU A 128 -10.61 16.20 9.88
CA GLU A 128 -11.25 15.55 10.99
C GLU A 128 -10.31 15.64 12.18
N GLY A 129 -10.79 16.16 13.31
CA GLY A 129 -9.94 16.44 14.45
C GLY A 129 -10.71 17.03 15.62
N THR A 130 -10.00 17.77 16.45
CA THR A 130 -10.53 18.45 17.62
C THR A 130 -10.18 19.93 17.58
N LEU A 131 -11.07 20.73 18.15
CA LEU A 131 -10.82 22.13 18.45
C LEU A 131 -10.45 22.24 19.93
N LEU A 132 -9.42 23.02 20.23
CA LEU A 132 -9.19 23.55 21.56
C LEU A 132 -8.96 25.06 21.43
N ASP A 133 -10.01 25.84 21.64
CA ASP A 133 -10.01 27.29 21.46
C ASP A 133 -10.50 28.02 22.71
N ARG A 134 -10.06 29.26 22.88
CA ARG A 134 -10.58 30.19 23.88
C ARG A 134 -11.46 31.21 23.18
N GLY A 135 -12.77 31.10 23.38
CA GLY A 135 -13.72 32.07 22.83
C GLY A 135 -13.52 33.47 23.42
N ASN A 136 -14.05 34.48 22.73
CA ASN A 136 -13.96 35.90 23.14
C ASN A 136 -14.52 36.17 24.55
N ASP A 137 -15.44 35.31 25.03
CA ASP A 137 -16.01 35.38 26.38
C ASP A 137 -15.06 34.80 27.47
N GLY A 138 -13.84 34.41 27.10
CA GLY A 138 -12.86 33.74 27.97
C GLY A 138 -13.17 32.28 28.27
N LYS A 139 -14.27 31.73 27.73
CA LYS A 139 -14.66 30.33 27.89
C LYS A 139 -13.93 29.44 26.89
N THR A 140 -13.48 28.28 27.35
CA THR A 140 -12.90 27.24 26.49
C THR A 140 -14.00 26.62 25.61
N ILE A 141 -13.74 26.60 24.31
CA ILE A 141 -14.52 25.89 23.30
C ILE A 141 -13.70 24.66 22.92
N SER A 142 -14.25 23.47 23.15
CA SER A 142 -13.65 22.24 22.63
C SER A 142 -14.72 21.34 22.06
N GLY A 143 -14.33 20.51 21.09
CA GLY A 143 -15.24 19.56 20.45
C GLY A 143 -14.61 18.92 19.23
N ALA A 144 -15.32 17.97 18.63
CA ALA A 144 -14.91 17.31 17.40
C ALA A 144 -15.17 18.22 16.19
N LEU A 145 -14.15 18.41 15.37
CA LEU A 145 -14.22 19.16 14.12
C LEU A 145 -14.32 18.20 12.93
N GLU A 146 -15.30 18.44 12.08
CA GLU A 146 -15.45 17.77 10.79
C GLU A 146 -15.76 18.81 9.72
N GLY A 147 -14.94 18.88 8.68
CA GLY A 147 -15.08 19.93 7.67
C GLY A 147 -14.00 19.92 6.60
N THR A 148 -13.78 21.07 6.00
CA THR A 148 -12.75 21.31 4.98
C THR A 148 -11.79 22.37 5.47
N ILE A 149 -10.50 22.11 5.32
CA ILE A 149 -9.44 23.08 5.59
C ILE A 149 -8.86 23.60 4.28
N ARG A 150 -8.62 24.92 4.23
CA ARG A 150 -7.98 25.61 3.10
C ARG A 150 -6.80 26.41 3.61
N LEU A 151 -5.59 26.06 3.17
CA LEU A 151 -4.33 26.70 3.55
C LEU A 151 -3.61 27.24 2.32
N LYS A 152 -3.03 28.43 2.44
CA LYS A 152 -2.25 29.09 1.39
C LYS A 152 -1.01 29.75 2.01
N SER A 153 0.10 29.72 1.28
CA SER A 153 1.26 30.52 1.62
C SER A 153 1.05 31.96 1.15
N ILE A 154 1.35 32.91 2.01
CA ILE A 154 1.32 34.34 1.72
C ILE A 154 2.65 34.96 2.15
N ASP A 155 3.07 36.01 1.45
CA ASP A 155 4.28 36.74 1.84
C ASP A 155 3.98 37.65 3.04
N GLY A 156 4.50 37.26 4.21
CA GLY A 156 4.43 38.02 5.46
C GLY A 156 5.62 38.97 5.64
N GLU A 157 5.59 39.76 6.71
CA GLU A 157 6.64 40.73 7.03
C GLU A 157 7.97 40.06 7.40
N PHE A 158 7.91 38.85 7.96
CA PHE A 158 9.07 38.07 8.40
C PHE A 158 9.39 36.88 7.50
N GLY A 159 8.78 36.82 6.31
CA GLY A 159 8.93 35.72 5.35
C GLY A 159 7.59 35.09 4.97
N PRO A 160 7.61 33.98 4.20
CA PRO A 160 6.41 33.25 3.82
C PRO A 160 5.68 32.69 5.06
N GLU A 161 4.47 33.18 5.30
CA GLU A 161 3.55 32.73 6.35
C GLU A 161 2.47 31.82 5.74
N VAL A 162 1.97 30.87 6.51
CA VAL A 162 0.80 30.06 6.12
C VAL A 162 -0.44 30.65 6.75
N ARG A 163 -1.48 30.86 5.93
CA ARG A 163 -2.80 31.27 6.41
C ARG A 163 -3.90 30.47 5.76
N GLY A 164 -5.01 30.35 6.46
CA GLY A 164 -6.14 29.62 5.95
C GLY A 164 -7.41 29.79 6.74
N ALA A 165 -8.38 28.95 6.39
CA ALA A 165 -9.63 28.85 7.11
C ALA A 165 -10.08 27.39 7.21
N PHE A 166 -10.77 27.08 8.30
CA PHE A 166 -11.54 25.86 8.46
C PHE A 166 -13.03 26.18 8.32
N GLU A 167 -13.73 25.45 7.46
CA GLU A 167 -15.17 25.52 7.24
C GLU A 167 -15.79 24.17 7.56
N GLY A 168 -16.74 24.10 8.49
CA GLY A 168 -17.31 22.82 8.89
C GLY A 168 -18.22 22.86 10.11
N THR A 169 -18.23 21.75 10.83
CA THR A 169 -19.05 21.52 12.02
C THR A 169 -18.20 21.27 13.25
N LEU A 170 -18.69 21.72 14.40
CA LEU A 170 -18.18 21.40 15.73
C LEU A 170 -19.27 20.59 16.45
N ASP A 171 -18.95 19.36 16.85
CA ASP A 171 -19.90 18.40 17.44
C ASP A 171 -21.20 18.27 16.63
N GLY A 172 -21.07 18.26 15.30
CA GLY A 172 -22.18 18.17 14.34
C GLY A 172 -22.99 19.45 14.13
N LYS A 173 -22.64 20.57 14.80
CA LYS A 173 -23.29 21.87 14.59
C LYS A 173 -22.42 22.76 13.69
N PRO A 174 -23.00 23.47 12.71
CA PRO A 174 -22.24 24.38 11.86
C PRO A 174 -21.61 25.50 12.70
N ILE A 175 -20.34 25.79 12.44
CA ILE A 175 -19.61 26.89 13.09
C ILE A 175 -19.22 27.95 12.06
N GLU A 176 -18.97 29.16 12.55
CA GLU A 176 -18.37 30.21 11.73
C GLU A 176 -16.96 29.78 11.27
N PRO A 177 -16.53 30.17 10.06
CA PRO A 177 -15.21 29.83 9.56
C PRO A 177 -14.10 30.26 10.54
N LEU A 178 -13.29 29.31 10.96
CA LEU A 178 -12.17 29.58 11.85
C LEU A 178 -10.99 30.10 11.02
N GLU A 179 -10.45 31.26 11.37
CA GLU A 179 -9.21 31.75 10.75
C GLU A 179 -8.01 31.00 11.33
N LEU A 180 -7.17 30.46 10.45
CA LEU A 180 -5.98 29.68 10.80
C LEU A 180 -4.71 30.39 10.34
N ALA A 181 -3.66 30.30 11.14
CA ALA A 181 -2.35 30.86 10.81
C ALA A 181 -1.22 30.04 11.46
N ASP A 182 0.03 30.45 11.20
CA ASP A 182 1.20 29.90 11.88
C ASP A 182 1.10 30.07 13.42
N PRO A 183 1.62 29.12 14.22
CA PRO A 183 2.34 27.91 13.80
C PRO A 183 1.43 26.84 13.18
N ILE A 184 1.95 26.20 12.13
CA ILE A 184 1.32 25.07 11.46
C ILE A 184 2.23 23.83 11.52
N GLY A 185 1.63 22.68 11.79
CA GLY A 185 2.26 21.36 11.73
C GLY A 185 1.53 20.48 10.72
N ILE A 186 2.08 20.30 9.52
CA ILE A 186 1.57 19.33 8.54
C ILE A 186 2.50 18.12 8.45
N GLY A 187 2.02 16.93 8.79
CA GLY A 187 2.79 15.69 8.65
C GLY A 187 3.23 15.43 7.21
N LEU A 188 4.15 14.48 6.99
CA LEU A 188 4.69 14.22 5.64
C LEU A 188 3.59 13.85 4.62
N PRO A 189 3.73 14.30 3.35
CA PRO A 189 2.81 13.93 2.28
C PRO A 189 2.82 12.44 1.96
N LEU A 190 3.93 11.77 2.22
CA LEU A 190 4.16 10.34 2.07
C LEU A 190 4.25 9.67 3.44
N GLY A 191 3.62 8.51 3.64
CA GLY A 191 3.68 7.72 4.88
C GLY A 191 2.72 6.52 4.81
N GLY A 192 2.88 5.52 5.68
CA GLY A 192 2.06 4.30 5.62
C GLY A 192 0.61 4.48 6.11
N ASN A 193 0.34 5.52 6.90
CA ASN A 193 -1.02 5.84 7.31
C ASN A 193 -1.83 6.52 6.20
N GLN A 194 -3.12 6.16 6.09
CA GLN A 194 -4.05 6.76 5.11
C GLN A 194 -4.33 8.25 5.37
N ARG A 195 -4.04 8.74 6.58
CA ARG A 195 -4.20 10.13 6.99
C ARG A 195 -2.88 10.66 7.56
N ARG A 196 -2.60 11.95 7.33
CA ARG A 196 -1.46 12.68 7.92
C ARG A 196 -1.97 13.63 8.99
N ALA A 197 -1.21 13.77 10.07
CA ALA A 197 -1.50 14.74 11.11
C ALA A 197 -1.46 16.17 10.53
N LEU A 198 -2.35 17.01 11.06
CA LEU A 198 -2.41 18.44 10.78
C LEU A 198 -2.76 19.16 12.08
N GLU A 199 -1.92 20.12 12.45
CA GLU A 199 -2.14 21.04 13.55
C GLU A 199 -2.03 22.47 13.04
N CYS A 200 -2.93 23.35 13.46
CA CYS A 200 -2.89 24.77 13.10
C CYS A 200 -3.32 25.62 14.29
N ALA A 201 -2.69 26.77 14.48
CA ALA A 201 -3.19 27.77 15.42
C ALA A 201 -4.45 28.45 14.89
N VAL A 202 -5.39 28.69 15.80
CA VAL A 202 -6.64 29.43 15.57
C VAL A 202 -6.41 30.87 15.99
N ILE A 203 -6.65 31.80 15.07
CA ILE A 203 -6.47 33.22 15.32
C ILE A 203 -7.81 33.95 15.34
N ARG A 204 -7.94 34.90 16.27
CA ARG A 204 -9.08 35.82 16.32
C ARG A 204 -8.58 37.26 16.28
N LYS A 205 -9.39 38.16 15.70
CA LYS A 205 -9.10 39.60 15.66
C LYS A 205 -9.78 40.26 16.85
N GLU A 206 -9.02 40.52 17.92
CA GLU A 206 -9.49 41.29 19.07
C GLU A 206 -8.82 42.67 19.07
N GLY A 207 -9.63 43.75 19.06
CA GLY A 207 -9.12 45.12 19.15
C GLY A 207 -8.19 45.56 18.00
N GLY A 208 -8.21 44.86 16.86
CA GLY A 208 -7.32 45.12 15.72
C GLY A 208 -5.98 44.37 15.76
N GLN A 209 -5.66 43.68 16.85
CA GLN A 209 -4.53 42.75 16.94
C GLN A 209 -5.00 41.30 16.75
N ARG A 210 -4.17 40.48 16.10
CA ARG A 210 -4.44 39.05 15.93
C ARG A 210 -3.84 38.32 17.10
N THR A 211 -4.68 37.64 17.87
CA THR A 211 -4.26 36.85 19.02
C THR A 211 -4.44 35.38 18.69
N ASP A 212 -3.45 34.58 19.07
CA ASP A 212 -3.56 33.12 19.12
C ASP A 212 -4.50 32.77 20.27
N THR A 213 -5.66 32.20 19.95
CA THR A 213 -6.69 31.85 20.93
C THR A 213 -6.72 30.35 21.22
N GLY A 214 -6.07 29.53 20.39
CA GLY A 214 -6.11 28.08 20.50
C GLY A 214 -5.53 27.35 19.30
N HIS A 215 -5.75 26.06 19.22
CA HIS A 215 -5.30 25.22 18.11
C HIS A 215 -6.36 24.20 17.69
N ILE A 216 -6.25 23.78 16.44
CA ILE A 216 -6.91 22.59 15.93
C ILE A 216 -5.86 21.49 15.78
N GLU A 217 -6.19 20.28 16.21
CA GLU A 217 -5.35 19.10 16.03
C GLU A 217 -6.17 18.01 15.37
N GLY A 218 -5.67 17.42 14.30
CA GLY A 218 -6.43 16.41 13.58
C GLY A 218 -5.66 15.79 12.44
N SER A 219 -6.39 15.35 11.43
CA SER A 219 -5.79 14.66 10.30
C SER A 219 -6.50 14.97 8.99
N ILE A 220 -5.72 14.95 7.92
CA ILE A 220 -6.19 15.09 6.54
C ILE A 220 -5.87 13.81 5.75
N PRO A 221 -6.69 13.43 4.76
CA PRO A 221 -6.45 12.23 3.98
C PRO A 221 -5.20 12.36 3.12
N ARG A 222 -4.43 11.28 3.01
CA ARG A 222 -3.37 11.12 2.01
C ARG A 222 -3.98 10.53 0.73
N PRO A 223 -3.58 10.99 -0.46
CA PRO A 223 -3.93 10.33 -1.71
C PRO A 223 -3.50 8.86 -1.70
N PHE A 224 -4.27 7.98 -2.37
CA PHE A 224 -3.99 6.53 -2.43
C PHE A 224 -2.52 6.19 -2.73
N LEU A 225 -1.96 6.81 -3.77
CA LEU A 225 -0.57 6.58 -4.19
C LEU A 225 0.48 7.10 -3.21
N ASN A 226 0.10 7.84 -2.17
CA ASN A 226 1.02 8.39 -1.19
C ASN A 226 1.08 7.56 0.12
N TRP A 227 0.21 6.56 0.25
CA TRP A 227 0.20 5.65 1.39
C TRP A 227 0.22 4.16 1.02
N PHE A 228 -0.33 3.78 -0.13
CA PHE A 228 -0.40 2.39 -0.54
C PHE A 228 1.01 1.79 -0.72
N GLU A 229 1.28 0.70 0.00
CA GLU A 229 2.57 -0.01 0.07
C GLU A 229 3.77 0.87 0.44
N MET A 230 3.53 1.94 1.18
CA MET A 230 4.58 2.86 1.61
C MET A 230 5.39 2.27 2.78
N PRO A 231 6.71 2.51 2.86
CA PRO A 231 7.47 2.17 4.06
C PRO A 231 6.86 2.83 5.30
N LEU A 232 6.75 2.05 6.38
CA LEU A 232 6.25 2.51 7.66
C LEU A 232 7.35 3.14 8.50
N SER A 233 7.03 4.21 9.23
CA SER A 233 7.89 4.70 10.32
C SER A 233 7.82 3.77 11.53
N GLU A 234 8.72 3.95 12.51
CA GLU A 234 8.70 3.19 13.76
C GLU A 234 7.42 3.46 14.56
N SER A 235 6.99 4.72 14.63
CA SER A 235 5.72 5.09 15.26
C SER A 235 4.52 4.42 14.58
N GLU A 236 4.48 4.42 13.24
CA GLU A 236 3.39 3.80 12.49
C GLU A 236 3.34 2.28 12.70
N LEU A 237 4.52 1.63 12.78
CA LEU A 237 4.62 0.20 13.06
C LEU A 237 4.17 -0.12 14.50
N ASP A 238 4.54 0.71 15.47
CA ASP A 238 4.13 0.56 16.86
C ASP A 238 2.61 0.78 17.01
N ASP A 239 2.04 1.76 16.32
CA ASP A 239 0.59 2.01 16.29
C ASP A 239 -0.16 0.81 15.72
N ILE A 240 0.29 0.27 14.59
CA ILE A 240 -0.29 -0.94 13.98
C ILE A 240 -0.18 -2.14 14.92
N ASN A 241 0.98 -2.35 15.54
CA ASN A 241 1.17 -3.44 16.49
C ASN A 241 0.30 -3.29 17.74
N LYS A 242 0.05 -2.05 18.18
CA LYS A 242 -0.85 -1.74 19.28
C LYS A 242 -2.32 -1.98 18.91
N GLU A 243 -2.74 -1.59 17.72
CA GLU A 243 -4.12 -1.70 17.25
C GLU A 243 -4.51 -3.14 16.86
N LEU A 244 -3.66 -3.81 16.10
CA LEU A 244 -3.94 -5.12 15.51
C LEU A 244 -3.31 -6.28 16.31
N GLY A 245 -2.20 -6.02 17.01
CA GLY A 245 -1.45 -7.03 17.76
C GLY A 245 -1.14 -8.25 16.90
N LYS A 246 -1.51 -9.44 17.39
CA LYS A 246 -1.29 -10.71 16.69
C LYS A 246 -1.95 -10.80 15.31
N ARG A 247 -3.00 -10.01 15.05
CA ARG A 247 -3.67 -10.03 13.73
C ARG A 247 -2.74 -9.54 12.64
N TYR A 248 -1.87 -8.57 12.95
CA TYR A 248 -0.90 -8.05 11.99
C TYR A 248 0.11 -9.12 11.57
N GLU A 249 0.61 -9.91 12.51
CA GLU A 249 1.51 -11.04 12.21
C GLU A 249 0.85 -12.07 11.27
N PHE A 250 -0.42 -12.42 11.51
CA PHE A 250 -1.16 -13.30 10.59
C PHE A 250 -1.34 -12.67 9.21
N ALA A 251 -1.64 -11.37 9.16
CA ALA A 251 -1.80 -10.63 7.92
C ALA A 251 -0.52 -10.69 7.06
N VAL A 252 0.63 -10.47 7.69
CA VAL A 252 1.95 -10.60 7.06
C VAL A 252 2.19 -12.04 6.57
N VAL A 253 1.92 -13.05 7.40
CA VAL A 253 2.08 -14.47 7.02
C VAL A 253 1.22 -14.84 5.80
N PHE A 254 -0.02 -14.35 5.72
CA PHE A 254 -0.88 -14.58 4.55
C PHE A 254 -0.26 -14.03 3.26
N THR A 255 0.31 -12.82 3.31
CA THR A 255 0.98 -12.23 2.15
C THR A 255 2.27 -12.97 1.77
N TRP A 256 3.00 -13.52 2.75
CA TRP A 256 4.16 -14.38 2.49
C TRP A 256 3.75 -15.68 1.80
N ILE A 257 2.72 -16.35 2.32
CA ILE A 257 2.19 -17.59 1.74
C ILE A 257 1.73 -17.33 0.31
N ALA A 258 1.00 -16.25 0.06
CA ALA A 258 0.53 -15.91 -1.28
C ALA A 258 1.70 -15.76 -2.28
N GLY A 259 2.77 -15.08 -1.90
CA GLY A 259 3.92 -14.88 -2.77
C GLY A 259 4.72 -16.17 -3.02
N LEU A 260 4.94 -16.97 -1.97
CA LEU A 260 5.58 -18.29 -2.11
C LEU A 260 4.75 -19.25 -2.96
N LEU A 261 3.42 -19.26 -2.79
CA LEU A 261 2.51 -20.05 -3.62
C LEU A 261 2.57 -19.62 -5.10
N ASN A 262 2.71 -18.32 -5.37
CA ASN A 262 2.86 -17.86 -6.76
C ASN A 262 4.17 -18.33 -7.37
N LEU A 263 5.27 -18.35 -6.63
CA LEU A 263 6.53 -18.92 -7.12
C LEU A 263 6.38 -20.39 -7.53
N LEU A 264 5.64 -21.19 -6.76
CA LEU A 264 5.34 -22.58 -7.12
C LEU A 264 4.44 -22.66 -8.36
N ALA A 265 3.45 -21.78 -8.48
CA ALA A 265 2.59 -21.72 -9.67
C ALA A 265 3.39 -21.32 -10.93
N ILE A 266 4.34 -20.39 -10.81
CA ILE A 266 5.26 -20.01 -11.90
C ILE A 266 6.12 -21.20 -12.33
N TRP A 267 6.59 -22.00 -11.38
CA TRP A 267 7.34 -23.23 -11.67
C TRP A 267 6.46 -24.25 -12.42
N ASP A 268 5.22 -24.51 -11.97
CA ASP A 268 4.26 -25.38 -12.69
C ASP A 268 3.92 -24.82 -14.09
N ALA A 269 3.92 -23.50 -14.25
CA ALA A 269 3.78 -22.85 -15.55
C ALA A 269 5.00 -23.12 -16.44
N PHE A 270 6.21 -23.02 -15.90
CA PHE A 270 7.46 -23.15 -16.65
C PHE A 270 7.74 -24.58 -17.13
N GLU A 271 7.63 -25.58 -16.26
CA GLU A 271 7.95 -26.98 -16.62
C GLU A 271 6.85 -27.66 -17.44
N GLY A 272 5.60 -27.22 -17.33
CA GLY A 272 4.47 -27.86 -17.99
C GLY A 272 3.83 -28.97 -17.13
N PRO A 273 2.77 -29.63 -17.63
CA PRO A 273 2.13 -30.73 -16.91
C PRO A 273 3.06 -31.94 -16.80
N ALA A 274 3.13 -32.53 -15.60
CA ALA A 274 3.76 -33.83 -15.42
C ALA A 274 2.87 -34.91 -16.06
N TYR A 275 3.27 -35.43 -17.21
CA TYR A 275 2.72 -36.67 -17.76
C TYR A 275 3.25 -37.82 -16.89
N GLY A 276 2.37 -38.69 -16.40
CA GLY A 276 2.74 -39.73 -15.45
C GLY A 276 3.54 -40.84 -16.14
N GLN A 277 4.51 -41.43 -15.42
CA GLN A 277 5.17 -42.66 -15.87
C GLN A 277 4.13 -43.80 -15.82
N GLY A 278 3.50 -44.08 -16.95
CA GLY A 278 2.28 -44.88 -17.08
C GLY A 278 1.42 -44.52 -18.30
N ASP A 279 1.71 -43.38 -18.95
CA ASP A 279 1.14 -43.00 -20.25
C ASP A 279 1.93 -43.60 -21.45
N GLU A 280 2.92 -44.44 -21.18
CA GLU A 280 3.59 -45.27 -22.20
C GLU A 280 2.72 -46.52 -22.45
N GLU A 281 2.03 -46.58 -23.60
CA GLU A 281 1.28 -47.79 -23.97
C GLU A 281 2.23 -48.99 -24.09
N GLU A 282 1.92 -50.08 -23.39
CA GLU A 282 2.48 -51.40 -23.67
C GLU A 282 2.28 -51.71 -25.16
N GLU A 283 3.38 -51.88 -25.91
CA GLU A 283 3.33 -52.36 -27.30
C GLU A 283 2.57 -53.69 -27.34
N LYS A 284 1.32 -53.66 -27.84
CA LYS A 284 0.58 -54.90 -28.11
C LYS A 284 1.34 -55.71 -29.16
N PRO A 285 1.60 -57.02 -28.92
CA PRO A 285 2.36 -57.83 -29.86
C PRO A 285 1.59 -57.95 -31.17
N SER A 286 2.26 -57.63 -32.28
CA SER A 286 1.71 -57.71 -33.64
C SER A 286 1.29 -59.16 -33.94
N SER A 287 -0.01 -59.43 -33.99
CA SER A 287 -0.53 -60.70 -34.50
C SER A 287 -0.69 -60.61 -36.02
N ASP A 288 0.41 -60.73 -36.75
CA ASP A 288 0.36 -60.96 -38.20
C ASP A 288 1.45 -61.96 -38.61
N LYS A 289 1.14 -63.24 -38.41
CA LYS A 289 1.69 -64.35 -39.21
C LYS A 289 0.60 -65.40 -39.39
N GLU A 290 -0.27 -65.21 -40.39
CA GLU A 290 -1.00 -66.35 -40.96
C GLU A 290 -0.07 -67.17 -41.87
N PRO A 291 -0.17 -68.51 -41.86
CA PRO A 291 0.78 -69.38 -42.54
C PRO A 291 0.44 -69.58 -44.02
N SER A 292 1.47 -69.52 -44.87
CA SER A 292 1.41 -69.90 -46.28
C SER A 292 0.95 -71.36 -46.45
N PRO A 293 0.00 -71.68 -47.35
CA PRO A 293 -0.33 -73.06 -47.64
C PRO A 293 0.80 -73.70 -48.47
N ALA A 294 1.12 -74.94 -48.12
CA ALA A 294 2.00 -75.80 -48.90
C ALA A 294 1.32 -76.18 -50.24
N THR A 295 2.09 -76.24 -51.32
CA THR A 295 1.72 -77.03 -52.50
C THR A 295 2.94 -77.80 -52.98
N THR A 296 2.69 -79.10 -53.16
CA THR A 296 3.57 -80.19 -53.56
C THR A 296 4.19 -80.01 -54.93
#